data_AF-A0A081A4P2-F1
#
_entry.id   AF-A0A081A4P2-F1
#
_cell.length_a   1.000
_cell.length_b   1.000
_cell.length_c   1.000
_cell.angle_alpha   90.00
_cell.angle_beta   90.00
_cell.angle_gamma   90.00
#
_symmetry.space_group_name_H-M   'P 1'
#
loop_
_entity.id
_entity.type
_entity.pdbx_description
1 polymer ?
#
loop_
_entity_poly.entity_id
_entity_poly.type
_entity_poly.pdbx_seq_one_letter_code
_entity_poly.pdbx_strand_id
1 'polypeptide(L)'
;MSTTLDCATATVLTSPDHEATYALVNDAQHVAFLQQECRIYGSPEGSLTTASVAPLRLALEEMAVGVAKGYLRLEAAATGLDGSSGGDEGNVLVEDITPEFVEEIQSGGSNVDTKSRLTPRRRDRLRVFRDLWEKGYIVTFGSKFGADFLIYKDNPKRAHAVALIVVKGYEEEFSRVDVVSFCRVAKMVKKQLVFACVRASEEYKSGGGKMDDTEGSNSEVAGDSVVYVSLAHALLVSRQEEGGE
;
A
#
# COMPACT_ATOMS: atom_id res chain seq x y z
N MET A 1 -8.95 -10.24 -31.88
CA MET A 1 -10.08 -10.20 -30.92
C MET A 1 -9.46 -10.34 -29.55
N SER A 2 -9.22 -9.21 -28.87
CA SER A 2 -8.61 -9.24 -27.53
C SER A 2 -9.74 -9.54 -26.55
N THR A 3 -9.73 -10.72 -25.95
CA THR A 3 -10.54 -11.00 -24.77
C THR A 3 -10.10 -10.03 -23.69
N THR A 4 -10.94 -9.05 -23.36
CA THR A 4 -10.74 -8.21 -22.17
C THR A 4 -10.91 -9.12 -20.98
N LEU A 5 -9.81 -9.36 -20.28
CA LEU A 5 -9.82 -10.11 -19.04
C LEU A 5 -10.29 -9.13 -17.96
N ASP A 6 -11.36 -9.46 -17.24
CA ASP A 6 -11.93 -8.54 -16.25
C ASP A 6 -11.38 -8.75 -14.84
N CYS A 7 -10.74 -9.90 -14.58
CA CYS A 7 -10.22 -10.28 -13.27
C CYS A 7 -9.07 -11.29 -13.41
N ALA A 8 -7.96 -11.06 -12.70
CA ALA A 8 -6.82 -11.98 -12.61
C ALA A 8 -6.96 -12.92 -11.39
N THR A 9 -6.40 -14.12 -11.49
CA THR A 9 -6.24 -15.05 -10.36
C THR A 9 -4.79 -15.10 -9.87
N ALA A 10 -4.60 -15.19 -8.55
CA ALA A 10 -3.30 -15.38 -7.93
C ALA A 10 -3.37 -16.41 -6.80
N THR A 11 -2.35 -17.24 -6.69
CA THR A 11 -2.21 -18.24 -5.62
C THR A 11 -1.50 -17.61 -4.42
N VAL A 12 -2.14 -17.59 -3.26
CA VAL A 12 -1.59 -17.04 -2.02
C VAL A 12 -0.66 -18.05 -1.37
N LEU A 13 0.54 -17.59 -1.02
CA LEU A 13 1.51 -18.31 -0.21
C LEU A 13 1.59 -17.64 1.15
N THR A 14 0.90 -18.23 2.12
CA THR A 14 0.88 -17.75 3.50
C THR A 14 2.14 -18.20 4.24
N SER A 15 2.72 -17.28 5.00
CA SER A 15 3.83 -17.55 5.92
C SER A 15 3.33 -17.38 7.36
N PRO A 16 3.91 -18.07 8.36
CA PRO A 16 3.64 -17.78 9.78
C PRO A 16 3.96 -16.32 10.14
N ASP A 17 4.88 -15.70 9.41
CA ASP A 17 5.04 -14.26 9.43
C ASP A 17 4.04 -13.62 8.44
N HIS A 18 2.96 -13.04 8.97
CA HIS A 18 1.94 -12.37 8.18
C HIS A 18 2.52 -11.27 7.29
N GLU A 19 3.64 -10.66 7.67
CA GLU A 19 4.34 -9.63 6.90
C GLU A 19 5.06 -10.16 5.65
N ALA A 20 5.32 -11.47 5.61
CA ALA A 20 5.97 -12.15 4.50
C ALA A 20 4.96 -12.78 3.52
N THR A 21 3.66 -12.64 3.77
CA THR A 21 2.59 -13.12 2.88
C THR A 21 2.69 -12.49 1.49
N TYR A 22 2.58 -13.30 0.45
CA TYR A 22 2.59 -12.85 -0.94
C TYR A 22 1.72 -13.76 -1.81
N ALA A 23 1.41 -13.32 -3.03
CA ALA A 23 0.69 -14.13 -4.00
C ALA A 23 1.48 -14.27 -5.30
N LEU A 24 1.25 -15.35 -6.04
CA LEU A 24 1.86 -15.64 -7.32
C LEU A 24 0.81 -15.64 -8.43
N VAL A 25 1.08 -14.88 -9.49
CA VAL A 25 0.33 -14.93 -10.74
C VAL A 25 1.17 -15.68 -11.76
N ASN A 26 0.68 -16.84 -12.19
CA ASN A 26 1.39 -17.72 -13.13
C ASN A 26 0.99 -17.48 -14.59
N ASP A 27 -0.20 -16.95 -14.85
CA ASP A 27 -0.71 -16.72 -16.20
C ASP A 27 -0.20 -15.38 -16.78
N ALA A 28 0.43 -15.43 -17.95
CA ALA A 28 0.92 -14.26 -18.66
C ALA A 28 -0.19 -13.27 -19.07
N GLN A 29 -1.41 -13.74 -19.36
CA GLN A 29 -2.55 -12.87 -19.66
C GLN A 29 -2.99 -12.09 -18.43
N HIS A 30 -3.03 -12.76 -17.26
CA HIS A 30 -3.32 -12.12 -15.98
C HIS A 30 -2.25 -11.09 -15.60
N VAL A 31 -0.97 -11.42 -15.81
CA VAL A 31 0.14 -10.47 -15.60
C VAL A 31 0.01 -9.25 -16.50
N ALA A 32 -0.32 -9.45 -17.78
CA ALA A 32 -0.50 -8.34 -18.72
C ALA A 32 -1.68 -7.45 -18.31
N PHE A 33 -2.82 -8.04 -17.93
CA PHE A 33 -3.99 -7.32 -17.43
C PHE A 33 -3.65 -6.45 -16.20
N LEU A 34 -3.00 -7.03 -15.19
CA LEU A 34 -2.62 -6.31 -13.98
C LEU A 34 -1.69 -5.12 -14.28
N GLN A 35 -0.70 -5.31 -15.15
CA GLN A 35 0.29 -4.28 -15.48
C GLN A 35 -0.24 -3.17 -16.38
N GLN A 36 -1.10 -3.51 -17.34
CA GLN A 36 -1.57 -2.59 -18.38
C GLN A 36 -2.85 -1.85 -17.98
N GLU A 37 -3.79 -2.56 -17.36
CA GLU A 37 -5.11 -2.00 -17.02
C GLU A 37 -5.22 -1.59 -15.54
N CYS A 38 -4.60 -2.36 -14.63
CA CYS A 38 -4.79 -2.17 -13.19
C CYS A 38 -3.66 -1.38 -12.50
N ARG A 39 -2.56 -1.06 -13.20
CA ARG A 39 -1.35 -0.43 -12.64
C ARG A 39 -0.68 -1.22 -11.50
N ILE A 40 -0.84 -2.54 -11.47
CA ILE A 40 -0.21 -3.45 -10.49
C ILE A 40 0.96 -4.17 -11.17
N TYR A 41 2.19 -3.94 -10.69
CA TYR A 41 3.39 -4.36 -11.43
C TYR A 41 4.03 -5.64 -10.93
N GLY A 42 3.95 -5.91 -9.63
CA GLY A 42 4.59 -7.04 -8.99
C GLY A 42 6.11 -7.04 -9.10
N SER A 43 6.70 -8.13 -8.64
CA SER A 43 8.11 -8.46 -8.81
C SER A 43 8.23 -9.83 -9.50
N PRO A 44 9.12 -10.02 -10.50
CA PRO A 44 9.31 -11.33 -11.10
C PRO A 44 9.91 -12.31 -10.07
N GLU A 45 9.36 -13.51 -9.97
CA GLU A 45 9.86 -14.58 -9.09
C GLU A 45 10.51 -15.70 -9.92
N GLY A 46 11.75 -16.06 -9.59
CA GLY A 46 12.46 -17.19 -10.20
C GLY A 46 13.73 -16.84 -10.98
N SER A 47 14.70 -17.76 -10.91
CA SER A 47 15.84 -17.85 -11.82
C SER A 47 15.38 -18.61 -13.08
N LEU A 48 15.93 -18.26 -14.24
CA LEU A 48 15.60 -18.81 -15.56
C LEU A 48 15.59 -20.36 -15.59
N THR A 49 14.47 -21.00 -15.27
CA THR A 49 14.25 -22.44 -15.51
C THR A 49 13.00 -22.62 -16.35
N THR A 50 13.23 -23.00 -17.62
CA THR A 50 12.36 -23.64 -18.63
C THR A 50 10.91 -23.17 -18.88
N ALA A 51 10.27 -22.43 -18.00
CA ALA A 51 8.98 -21.76 -18.24
C ALA A 51 9.21 -20.47 -19.04
N SER A 52 8.45 -20.29 -20.11
CA SER A 52 8.58 -19.16 -21.05
C SER A 52 8.35 -17.78 -20.40
N VAL A 53 7.73 -17.72 -19.21
CA VAL A 53 7.42 -16.48 -18.48
C VAL A 53 7.62 -16.76 -16.99
N ALA A 54 8.43 -15.94 -16.31
CA ALA A 54 8.59 -16.03 -14.87
C ALA A 54 7.30 -15.58 -14.16
N PRO A 55 6.85 -16.30 -13.12
CA PRO A 55 5.65 -15.92 -12.37
C PRO A 55 5.82 -14.52 -11.74
N LEU A 56 4.71 -13.82 -11.61
CA LEU A 56 4.69 -12.49 -10.99
C LEU A 56 4.30 -12.60 -9.52
N ARG A 57 5.21 -12.19 -8.64
CA ARG A 57 4.98 -12.03 -7.22
C ARG A 57 4.26 -10.72 -6.95
N LEU A 58 3.13 -10.80 -6.27
CA LEU A 58 2.41 -9.64 -5.73
C LEU A 58 2.67 -9.54 -4.24
N ALA A 59 3.09 -8.35 -3.81
CA ALA A 59 3.21 -8.03 -2.40
C ALA A 59 1.84 -7.71 -1.79
N LEU A 60 1.77 -7.67 -0.45
CA LEU A 60 0.54 -7.42 0.28
C LEU A 60 -0.18 -6.14 -0.16
N GLU A 61 0.55 -5.05 -0.39
CA GLU A 61 -0.02 -3.76 -0.81
C GLU A 61 -0.69 -3.84 -2.19
N GLU A 62 -0.09 -4.60 -3.12
CA GLU A 62 -0.62 -4.83 -4.46
C GLU A 62 -1.83 -5.78 -4.44
N MET A 63 -1.77 -6.83 -3.63
CA MET A 63 -2.88 -7.76 -3.42
C MET A 63 -4.09 -7.03 -2.85
N ALA A 64 -3.89 -6.20 -1.83
CA ALA A 64 -4.96 -5.45 -1.19
C ALA A 64 -5.70 -4.54 -2.17
N VAL A 65 -4.98 -3.77 -2.99
CA VAL A 65 -5.60 -2.93 -4.03
C VAL A 65 -6.30 -3.78 -5.09
N GLY A 66 -5.67 -4.87 -5.55
CA GLY A 66 -6.24 -5.77 -6.55
C GLY A 66 -7.56 -6.38 -6.10
N VAL A 67 -7.62 -6.89 -4.87
CA VAL A 67 -8.84 -7.47 -4.28
C VAL A 67 -9.89 -6.40 -4.06
N ALA A 68 -9.53 -5.27 -3.44
CA ALA A 68 -10.47 -4.19 -3.12
C ALA A 68 -11.14 -3.57 -4.34
N LYS A 69 -10.49 -3.59 -5.52
CA LYS A 69 -11.05 -3.10 -6.78
C LYS A 69 -11.64 -4.20 -7.67
N GLY A 70 -11.63 -5.45 -7.22
CA GLY A 70 -12.16 -6.60 -7.98
C GLY A 70 -11.28 -7.08 -9.12
N TYR A 71 -10.07 -6.55 -9.26
CA TYR A 71 -9.11 -6.93 -10.31
C TYR A 71 -8.40 -8.24 -10.02
N LEU A 72 -8.39 -8.68 -8.77
CA LEU A 72 -7.66 -9.85 -8.32
C LEU A 72 -8.54 -10.77 -7.47
N ARG A 73 -8.61 -12.04 -7.85
CA ARG A 73 -9.15 -13.13 -7.03
C ARG A 73 -7.98 -13.94 -6.47
N LEU A 74 -8.01 -14.15 -5.16
CA LEU A 74 -7.01 -14.94 -4.47
C LEU A 74 -7.47 -16.39 -4.30
N GLU A 75 -6.57 -17.33 -4.55
CA GLU A 75 -6.78 -18.76 -4.38
C GLU A 75 -5.75 -19.32 -3.39
N ALA A 76 -6.16 -20.23 -2.50
CA ALA A 76 -5.23 -20.87 -1.57
C ALA A 76 -4.30 -21.82 -2.33
N ALA A 77 -3.01 -21.85 -1.96
CA ALA A 77 -2.14 -22.92 -2.41
C ALA A 77 -2.63 -24.25 -1.81
N ALA A 78 -3.08 -25.18 -2.67
CA ALA A 78 -3.46 -26.52 -2.21
C ALA A 78 -2.23 -27.18 -1.56
N THR A 79 -2.27 -27.34 -0.23
CA THR A 79 -1.26 -28.10 0.52
C THR A 79 -1.41 -29.58 0.19
N GLY A 80 -0.77 -30.02 -0.89
CA GLY A 80 -0.60 -31.43 -1.19
C GLY A 80 0.48 -32.02 -0.29
N LEU A 81 0.07 -32.73 0.78
CA LEU A 81 0.56 -34.06 1.16
C LEU A 81 -0.24 -34.58 2.38
N ASP A 82 -0.68 -35.83 2.23
CA ASP A 82 -1.41 -36.70 3.15
C ASP A 82 -2.93 -36.54 3.31
N GLY A 83 -3.62 -37.61 2.90
CA GLY A 83 -5.05 -37.82 3.06
C GLY A 83 -5.43 -37.89 4.53
N SER A 84 -5.94 -36.77 5.04
CA SER A 84 -6.99 -36.76 6.04
C SER A 84 -7.90 -35.58 5.76
N SER A 85 -9.20 -35.83 5.92
CA SER A 85 -10.31 -34.90 5.81
C SER A 85 -10.01 -33.55 6.49
N GLY A 86 -9.55 -32.56 5.72
CA GLY A 86 -9.21 -31.22 6.18
C GLY A 86 -9.39 -30.16 5.09
N GLY A 87 -10.37 -30.36 4.20
CA GLY A 87 -10.63 -29.48 3.05
C GLY A 87 -11.21 -28.10 3.37
N ASP A 88 -11.17 -27.68 4.64
CA ASP A 88 -11.84 -26.46 5.13
C ASP A 88 -10.85 -25.41 5.68
N GLU A 89 -9.69 -25.82 6.23
CA GLU A 89 -8.77 -24.86 6.89
C GLU A 89 -7.98 -23.98 5.91
N GLY A 90 -7.70 -24.47 4.69
CA GLY A 90 -6.98 -23.71 3.66
C GLY A 90 -7.80 -22.57 3.05
N ASN A 91 -9.12 -22.74 2.95
CA ASN A 91 -10.03 -21.69 2.49
C ASN A 91 -10.22 -20.61 3.56
N VAL A 92 -10.28 -21.00 4.83
CA VAL A 92 -10.42 -20.09 5.99
C VAL A 92 -9.28 -19.05 6.06
N LEU A 93 -8.06 -19.37 5.63
CA LEU A 93 -6.95 -18.41 5.65
C LEU A 93 -7.03 -17.35 4.54
N VAL A 94 -7.57 -17.67 3.36
CA VAL A 94 -7.78 -16.68 2.29
C VAL A 94 -8.97 -15.78 2.62
N GLU A 95 -9.97 -16.37 3.27
CA GLU A 95 -11.18 -15.70 3.76
C GLU A 95 -11.00 -14.92 5.07
N ASP A 96 -9.98 -15.16 5.90
CA ASP A 96 -9.73 -14.35 7.11
C ASP A 96 -8.74 -13.21 6.87
N ILE A 97 -7.75 -13.45 5.98
CA ILE A 97 -6.71 -12.45 5.69
C ILE A 97 -7.32 -11.30 4.89
N THR A 98 -8.23 -11.54 3.94
CA THR A 98 -8.71 -10.48 3.04
C THR A 98 -9.84 -9.58 3.56
N PRO A 99 -10.88 -10.03 4.27
CA PRO A 99 -11.94 -9.13 4.74
C PRO A 99 -11.51 -8.27 5.92
N GLU A 100 -10.61 -8.70 6.82
CA GLU A 100 -10.03 -7.78 7.82
C GLU A 100 -9.31 -6.60 7.10
N PHE A 101 -8.63 -6.87 5.99
CA PHE A 101 -7.95 -5.85 5.18
C PHE A 101 -8.90 -5.03 4.29
N VAL A 102 -9.95 -5.63 3.73
CA VAL A 102 -10.94 -4.96 2.87
C VAL A 102 -11.89 -4.12 3.71
N GLU A 103 -12.29 -4.59 4.90
CA GLU A 103 -13.11 -3.83 5.85
C GLU A 103 -12.32 -2.64 6.39
N GLU A 104 -11.06 -2.78 6.85
CA GLU A 104 -10.25 -1.62 7.29
C GLU A 104 -10.01 -0.59 6.16
N ILE A 105 -10.07 -1.03 4.89
CA ILE A 105 -9.94 -0.17 3.71
C ILE A 105 -11.28 0.50 3.32
N GLN A 106 -12.43 -0.14 3.55
CA GLN A 106 -13.74 0.34 3.12
C GLN A 106 -14.53 1.06 4.22
N SER A 107 -14.38 0.66 5.49
CA SER A 107 -14.92 1.38 6.64
C SER A 107 -13.84 2.33 7.14
N GLY A 108 -13.98 3.61 6.83
CA GLY A 108 -13.15 4.64 7.44
C GLY A 108 -13.26 4.58 8.96
N GLY A 109 -12.31 3.91 9.60
CA GLY A 109 -12.05 3.91 11.04
C GLY A 109 -13.29 3.74 11.92
N SER A 110 -13.91 2.56 11.96
CA SER A 110 -14.60 2.15 13.19
C SER A 110 -13.57 1.54 14.14
N ASN A 111 -13.55 2.04 15.37
CA ASN A 111 -12.70 1.60 16.47
C ASN A 111 -12.89 0.08 16.72
N VAL A 112 -12.07 -0.74 16.09
CA VAL A 112 -11.98 -2.16 16.43
C VAL A 112 -10.58 -2.43 16.98
N ASP A 113 -10.50 -2.39 18.31
CA ASP A 113 -9.47 -3.04 19.13
C ASP A 113 -9.50 -4.59 18.97
N THR A 114 -9.89 -5.12 17.81
CA THR A 114 -9.63 -6.51 17.43
C THR A 114 -8.29 -6.57 16.73
N LYS A 115 -7.23 -6.57 17.53
CA LYS A 115 -5.94 -7.23 17.28
C LYS A 115 -5.56 -7.42 15.80
N SER A 116 -5.45 -6.33 15.04
CA SER A 116 -4.86 -6.36 13.70
C SER A 116 -3.53 -7.10 13.77
N ARG A 117 -3.40 -8.18 12.99
CA ARG A 117 -2.17 -9.00 12.90
C ARG A 117 -1.00 -8.24 12.28
N LEU A 118 -1.25 -7.08 11.66
CA LEU A 118 -0.25 -6.24 11.03
C LEU A 118 0.33 -5.19 11.98
N THR A 119 1.62 -4.93 11.82
CA THR A 119 2.30 -3.83 12.51
C THR A 119 1.73 -2.46 12.09
N PRO A 120 1.79 -1.43 12.96
CA PRO A 120 1.33 -0.08 12.61
C PRO A 120 1.97 0.45 11.32
N ARG A 121 3.29 0.26 11.16
CA ARG A 121 4.02 0.64 9.96
C ARG A 121 3.47 -0.03 8.69
N ARG A 122 3.07 -1.30 8.78
CA ARG A 122 2.50 -2.01 7.63
C ARG A 122 1.13 -1.45 7.25
N ARG A 123 0.28 -1.11 8.23
CA ARG A 123 -1.01 -0.46 7.99
C ARG A 123 -0.85 0.91 7.32
N ASP A 124 0.11 1.71 7.78
CA ASP A 124 0.40 2.99 7.15
C ASP A 124 0.86 2.83 5.69
N ARG A 125 1.73 1.84 5.43
CA ARG A 125 2.19 1.50 4.07
C ARG A 125 1.03 1.11 3.15
N LEU A 126 0.08 0.31 3.63
CA LEU A 126 -1.12 -0.06 2.87
C LEU A 126 -1.95 1.15 2.49
N ARG A 127 -2.23 2.04 3.46
CA ARG A 127 -3.03 3.25 3.26
C ARG A 127 -2.36 4.22 2.30
N VAL A 128 -1.05 4.44 2.45
CA VAL A 128 -0.25 5.28 1.53
C VAL A 128 -0.22 4.68 0.13
N PHE A 129 0.00 3.38 -0.01
CA PHE A 129 0.02 2.71 -1.32
C PHE A 129 -1.31 2.87 -2.06
N ARG A 130 -2.42 2.61 -1.36
CA ARG A 130 -3.77 2.79 -1.91
C ARG A 130 -4.01 4.23 -2.35
N ASP A 131 -3.74 5.20 -1.47
CA ASP A 131 -3.98 6.63 -1.77
C ASP A 131 -3.16 7.10 -2.99
N LEU A 132 -1.90 6.70 -3.10
CA LEU A 132 -1.07 6.98 -4.29
C LEU A 132 -1.63 6.32 -5.56
N TRP A 133 -2.08 5.07 -5.46
CA TRP A 133 -2.67 4.35 -6.58
C TRP A 133 -4.00 4.99 -7.04
N GLU A 134 -4.84 5.43 -6.10
CA GLU A 134 -6.12 6.12 -6.37
C GLU A 134 -5.89 7.51 -6.98
N LYS A 135 -4.81 8.18 -6.60
CA LYS A 135 -4.32 9.42 -7.25
C LYS A 135 -3.78 9.20 -8.67
N GLY A 136 -3.79 7.96 -9.17
CA GLY A 136 -3.43 7.63 -10.55
C GLY A 136 -1.95 7.33 -10.77
N TYR A 137 -1.14 7.25 -9.72
CA TYR A 137 0.26 6.85 -9.85
C TYR A 137 0.38 5.34 -10.03
N ILE A 138 1.44 4.93 -10.74
CA ILE A 138 1.94 3.56 -10.67
C ILE A 138 2.92 3.52 -9.50
N VAL A 139 2.65 2.64 -8.53
CA VAL A 139 3.43 2.51 -7.29
C VAL A 139 4.22 1.21 -7.34
N THR A 140 5.52 1.26 -7.12
CA THR A 140 6.38 0.08 -6.97
C THR A 140 7.23 0.17 -5.72
N PHE A 141 7.92 -0.90 -5.33
CA PHE A 141 8.73 -0.93 -4.11
C PHE A 141 10.06 -0.19 -4.25
N GLY A 142 10.41 0.60 -3.24
CA GLY A 142 11.59 1.46 -3.22
C GLY A 142 12.82 0.87 -2.53
N SER A 143 12.81 -0.42 -2.17
CA SER A 143 13.83 -1.07 -1.33
C SER A 143 15.27 -0.89 -1.87
N LYS A 144 15.45 -0.87 -3.20
CA LYS A 144 16.74 -0.59 -3.86
C LYS A 144 17.33 0.80 -3.52
N PHE A 145 16.47 1.74 -3.14
CA PHE A 145 16.84 3.12 -2.79
C PHE A 145 16.66 3.40 -1.29
N GLY A 146 16.40 2.38 -0.48
CA GLY A 146 16.11 2.52 0.94
C GLY A 146 14.75 3.18 1.25
N ALA A 147 13.91 3.42 0.24
CA ALA A 147 12.58 3.99 0.41
C ALA A 147 11.52 2.88 0.46
N ASP A 148 10.31 3.19 0.94
CA ASP A 148 9.22 2.22 0.94
C ASP A 148 8.66 2.06 -0.47
N PHE A 149 8.42 3.17 -1.19
CA PHE A 149 7.86 3.15 -2.54
C PHE A 149 8.57 4.06 -3.54
N LEU A 150 8.32 3.79 -4.81
CA LEU A 150 8.60 4.61 -5.97
C LEU A 150 7.28 4.92 -6.66
N ILE A 151 7.09 6.16 -7.09
CA ILE A 151 5.92 6.54 -7.88
C ILE A 151 6.31 6.93 -9.30
N TYR A 152 5.49 6.53 -10.25
CA TYR A 152 5.65 6.82 -11.67
C TYR A 152 4.34 7.41 -12.19
N LYS A 153 4.46 8.36 -13.13
CA LYS A 153 3.32 8.91 -13.88
C LYS A 153 2.93 8.06 -15.08
N ASP A 154 3.83 7.19 -15.52
CA ASP A 154 3.70 6.35 -16.72
C ASP A 154 4.49 5.06 -16.51
N ASN A 155 4.43 4.14 -17.47
CA ASN A 155 4.96 2.79 -17.39
C ASN A 155 6.41 2.73 -16.84
N PRO A 156 6.66 2.04 -15.71
CA PRO A 156 7.99 1.89 -15.11
C PRO A 156 9.07 1.31 -16.03
N LYS A 157 8.68 0.59 -17.10
CA LYS A 157 9.62 0.05 -18.10
C LYS A 157 10.12 1.13 -19.07
N ARG A 158 9.43 2.27 -19.20
CA ARG A 158 9.71 3.34 -20.16
C ARG A 158 10.00 4.69 -19.50
N ALA A 159 9.47 4.91 -18.30
CA ALA A 159 9.58 6.17 -17.58
C ALA A 159 10.43 6.02 -16.31
N HIS A 160 11.06 7.12 -15.90
CA HIS A 160 11.74 7.19 -14.62
C HIS A 160 10.73 7.48 -13.48
N ALA A 161 10.95 6.86 -12.32
CA ALA A 161 10.21 7.23 -11.12
C ALA A 161 10.39 8.72 -10.81
N VAL A 162 9.31 9.38 -10.43
CA VAL A 162 9.23 10.81 -10.13
C VAL A 162 9.71 11.10 -8.70
N ALA A 163 9.32 10.26 -7.74
CA ALA A 163 9.68 10.43 -6.35
C ALA A 163 9.98 9.10 -5.65
N LEU A 164 10.81 9.22 -4.60
CA LEU A 164 10.96 8.24 -3.53
C LEU A 164 9.93 8.60 -2.43
N ILE A 165 9.16 7.61 -2.00
CA ILE A 165 8.21 7.76 -0.88
C ILE A 165 8.76 7.01 0.33
N VAL A 166 8.88 7.72 1.44
CA VAL A 166 9.26 7.15 2.74
C VAL A 166 8.06 7.29 3.68
N VAL A 167 7.54 6.16 4.15
CA VAL A 167 6.39 6.12 5.05
C VAL A 167 6.88 6.18 6.49
N LYS A 168 6.31 7.11 7.26
CA LYS A 168 6.63 7.37 8.65
C LYS A 168 5.36 7.48 9.47
N GLY A 169 5.41 7.07 10.73
CA GLY A 169 4.32 7.32 11.67
C GLY A 169 4.09 8.83 11.83
N TYR A 170 2.84 9.24 12.08
CA TYR A 170 2.49 10.66 12.18
C TYR A 170 3.30 11.42 13.25
N GLU A 171 3.43 10.81 14.43
CA GLU A 171 4.20 11.31 15.57
C GLU A 171 5.65 10.76 15.59
N GLU A 172 6.09 10.08 14.52
CA GLU A 172 7.42 9.46 14.48
C GLU A 172 8.49 10.54 14.26
N GLU A 173 9.41 10.66 15.22
CA GLU A 173 10.55 11.57 15.07
C GLU A 173 11.50 11.12 13.96
N PHE A 174 12.04 12.12 13.26
CA PHE A 174 13.08 11.89 12.26
C PHE A 174 14.48 11.93 12.88
N SER A 175 15.21 10.82 12.76
CA SER A 175 16.66 10.85 12.93
C SER A 175 17.29 11.78 11.88
N ARG A 176 18.13 12.72 12.33
CA ARG A 176 18.85 13.65 11.44
C ARG A 176 19.69 12.90 10.41
N VAL A 177 20.29 11.78 10.81
CA VAL A 177 21.12 10.94 9.94
C VAL A 177 20.27 10.29 8.85
N ASP A 178 19.05 9.86 9.17
CA ASP A 178 18.14 9.23 8.21
C ASP A 178 17.71 10.24 7.15
N VAL A 179 17.30 11.44 7.58
CA VAL A 179 16.90 12.51 6.66
C VAL A 179 18.04 12.84 5.69
N VAL A 180 19.24 13.07 6.20
CA VAL A 180 20.43 13.35 5.35
C VAL A 180 20.72 12.18 4.40
N SER A 181 20.56 10.94 4.86
CA SER A 181 20.79 9.74 4.05
C SER A 181 19.78 9.64 2.91
N PHE A 182 18.49 9.84 3.18
CA PHE A 182 17.45 9.88 2.14
C PHE A 182 17.68 11.01 1.15
N CYS A 183 18.09 12.20 1.63
CA CYS A 183 18.43 13.33 0.78
C CYS A 183 19.58 12.99 -0.18
N ARG A 184 20.63 12.36 0.34
CA ARG A 184 21.79 11.94 -0.45
C ARG A 184 21.35 10.97 -1.55
N VAL A 185 20.59 9.92 -1.22
CA VAL A 185 20.13 8.94 -2.20
C VAL A 185 19.24 9.61 -3.25
N ALA A 186 18.23 10.37 -2.84
CA ALA A 186 17.30 11.07 -3.73
C ALA A 186 18.03 11.99 -4.71
N LYS A 187 19.03 12.74 -4.22
CA LYS A 187 19.86 13.62 -5.05
C LYS A 187 20.71 12.85 -6.06
N MET A 188 21.31 11.73 -5.68
CA MET A 188 22.12 10.91 -6.57
C MET A 188 21.30 10.30 -7.70
N VAL A 189 20.07 9.86 -7.41
CA VAL A 189 19.19 9.23 -8.41
C VAL A 189 18.26 10.24 -9.11
N LYS A 190 18.42 11.54 -8.80
CA LYS A 190 17.65 12.67 -9.35
C LYS A 190 16.13 12.48 -9.22
N LYS A 191 15.68 12.10 -8.03
CA LYS A 191 14.24 11.94 -7.70
C LYS A 191 13.84 12.88 -6.59
N GLN A 192 12.56 13.25 -6.55
CA GLN A 192 12.02 13.96 -5.40
C GLN A 192 11.99 13.02 -4.19
N LEU A 193 12.21 13.57 -2.99
CA LEU A 193 12.02 12.87 -1.73
C LEU A 193 10.73 13.38 -1.09
N VAL A 194 9.81 12.46 -0.80
CA VAL A 194 8.53 12.76 -0.17
C VAL A 194 8.35 11.83 1.02
N PHE A 195 8.06 12.43 2.17
CA PHE A 195 7.62 11.69 3.35
C PHE A 195 6.10 11.59 3.33
N ALA A 196 5.57 10.43 3.68
CA ALA A 196 4.14 10.18 3.78
C ALA A 196 3.82 9.68 5.19
N CYS A 197 2.74 10.19 5.77
CA CYS A 197 2.22 9.72 7.04
C CYS A 197 0.69 9.64 7.00
N VAL A 198 0.12 8.76 7.82
CA VAL A 198 -1.33 8.64 7.97
C VAL A 198 -1.74 9.36 9.23
N ARG A 199 -2.61 10.36 9.09
CA ARG A 199 -3.19 11.08 10.22
C ARG A 199 -4.53 10.43 10.56
N ALA A 200 -4.64 9.90 11.78
CA ALA A 200 -5.92 9.50 12.34
C ALA A 200 -6.82 10.73 12.44
N SER A 201 -8.09 10.63 12.05
CA SER A 201 -9.01 11.72 12.33
C SER A 201 -9.23 11.79 13.84
N GLU A 202 -8.90 12.92 14.45
CA GLU A 202 -9.30 13.17 15.82
C GLU A 202 -10.81 13.40 15.83
N GLU A 203 -11.58 12.38 16.21
CA GLU A 203 -12.86 12.65 16.84
C GLU A 203 -12.55 13.54 18.05
N TYR A 204 -12.97 14.80 17.98
CA TYR A 204 -12.98 15.70 19.11
C TYR A 204 -13.60 14.94 20.29
N LYS A 205 -12.77 14.58 21.28
CA LYS A 205 -13.28 14.19 22.60
C LYS A 205 -13.99 15.43 23.14
N SER A 206 -15.29 15.51 22.92
CA SER A 206 -16.16 16.52 23.49
C SER A 206 -16.18 16.29 25.01
N GLY A 207 -15.20 16.90 25.69
CA GLY A 207 -15.28 17.16 27.13
C GLY A 207 -16.39 18.18 27.34
N GLY A 208 -17.39 17.82 28.15
CA GLY A 208 -18.69 18.47 28.22
C GLY A 208 -18.70 19.99 28.40
N GLY A 209 -19.59 20.64 27.65
CA GLY A 209 -19.91 22.07 27.77
C GLY A 209 -21.11 22.48 26.90
N LYS A 210 -22.31 22.15 27.37
CA LYS A 210 -23.64 22.77 27.14
C LYS A 210 -23.99 23.42 25.77
N MET A 211 -25.06 22.87 25.18
CA MET A 211 -25.92 23.33 24.05
C MET A 211 -25.96 24.83 23.71
N ASP A 212 -25.85 25.12 22.41
CA ASP A 212 -26.83 25.96 21.68
C ASP A 212 -26.90 25.53 20.20
N ASP A 213 -28.11 25.53 19.64
CA ASP A 213 -28.47 25.04 18.31
C ASP A 213 -28.28 26.12 17.23
N THR A 214 -27.70 25.80 16.05
CA THR A 214 -28.10 26.33 14.72
C THR A 214 -27.38 25.56 13.60
N GLU A 215 -28.13 25.31 12.52
CA GLU A 215 -28.00 24.35 11.43
C GLU A 215 -26.77 24.46 10.49
N GLY A 216 -26.41 23.29 9.93
CA GLY A 216 -26.14 23.15 8.49
C GLY A 216 -24.70 23.26 8.01
N SER A 217 -23.87 22.24 8.26
CA SER A 217 -22.72 21.95 7.41
C SER A 217 -22.61 20.45 7.16
N ASN A 218 -22.52 20.07 5.89
CA ASN A 218 -22.32 18.70 5.43
C ASN A 218 -21.12 18.10 6.17
N SER A 219 -21.36 17.19 7.11
CA SER A 219 -20.30 16.45 7.79
C SER A 219 -19.79 15.37 6.83
N GLU A 220 -18.78 15.72 6.03
CA GLU A 220 -17.95 14.74 5.35
C GLU A 220 -17.37 13.83 6.43
N VAL A 221 -17.66 12.53 6.33
CA VAL A 221 -17.16 11.50 7.26
C VAL A 221 -15.64 11.61 7.27
N ALA A 222 -15.09 12.10 8.38
CA ALA A 222 -13.67 12.40 8.51
C ALA A 222 -12.87 11.09 8.58
N GLY A 223 -12.55 10.52 7.42
CA GLY A 223 -11.68 9.35 7.32
C GLY A 223 -10.22 9.71 7.58
N ASP A 224 -9.43 8.69 7.94
CA ASP A 224 -7.97 8.78 8.01
C ASP A 224 -7.39 9.42 6.74
N SER A 225 -6.65 10.51 6.90
CA SER A 225 -6.10 11.28 5.77
C SER A 225 -4.61 11.03 5.61
N VAL A 226 -4.14 10.77 4.38
CA VAL A 226 -2.70 10.65 4.10
C VAL A 226 -2.10 12.01 3.80
N VAL A 227 -1.07 12.39 4.57
CA VAL A 227 -0.35 13.65 4.43
C VAL A 227 1.00 13.41 3.76
N TYR A 228 1.37 14.29 2.83
CA TYR A 228 2.62 14.21 2.09
C TYR A 228 3.44 15.48 2.31
N VAL A 229 4.69 15.31 2.73
CA VAL A 229 5.63 16.41 2.94
C VAL A 229 6.85 16.19 2.06
N SER A 230 7.05 17.10 1.10
CA SER A 230 8.32 17.15 0.37
C SER A 230 9.35 17.91 1.19
N LEU A 231 10.61 17.46 1.14
CA LEU A 231 11.70 18.17 1.83
C LEU A 231 11.84 19.62 1.35
N ALA A 232 11.62 19.86 0.05
CA ALA A 232 11.67 21.21 -0.51
C ALA A 232 10.63 22.12 0.14
N HIS A 233 9.41 21.60 0.37
CA HIS A 233 8.36 22.34 1.07
C HIS A 233 8.73 22.59 2.53
N ALA A 234 9.18 21.56 3.26
CA ALA A 234 9.58 21.69 4.66
C ALA A 234 10.67 22.76 4.85
N LEU A 235 11.72 22.76 4.02
CA LEU A 235 12.80 23.75 4.09
C LEU A 235 12.36 25.17 3.75
N LEU A 236 11.34 25.34 2.90
CA LEU A 236 10.81 26.66 2.55
C LEU A 236 9.96 27.23 3.70
N VAL A 237 9.15 26.39 4.35
CA VAL A 237 8.32 26.81 5.50
C VAL A 237 9.21 27.23 6.68
N SER A 238 10.26 26.45 7.00
CA SER A 238 11.18 26.80 8.10
C SER A 238 11.90 28.15 7.93
N ARG A 239 12.10 28.60 6.68
CA ARG A 239 12.72 29.92 6.42
C ARG A 239 11.78 31.09 6.61
N GLN A 240 10.47 30.87 6.55
CA GLN A 240 9.48 31.94 6.74
C GLN A 240 9.24 32.22 8.22
N GLU A 241 9.37 31.22 9.07
CA GLU A 241 9.23 31.37 10.53
C GLU A 241 10.40 32.15 11.15
N GLU A 242 11.62 32.05 10.60
CA GLU A 242 12.78 32.82 11.06
C GLU A 242 12.78 34.30 10.62
N GLY A 243 11.89 34.70 9.69
CA GLY A 243 11.83 36.05 9.12
C GLY A 243 10.75 36.96 9.73
N GLY A 244 10.08 36.51 10.79
CA GLY A 244 8.90 37.14 11.40
C GLY A 244 9.12 37.76 12.77
N GLU A 245 10.32 38.27 13.07
CA GLU A 245 10.61 39.08 14.27
C GLU A 245 10.97 40.54 13.91
#